data_AF-A0A1B6GAQ2-F1
#
_entry.id   AF-A0A1B6GAQ2-F1
#
_cell.length_a   1.000
_cell.length_b   1.000
_cell.length_c   1.000
_cell.angle_alpha   90.00
_cell.angle_beta   90.00
_cell.angle_gamma   90.00
#
_symmetry.space_group_name_H-M   'P 1'
#
loop_
_entity.id
_entity.type
_entity.pdbx_description
1 polymer ?
#
loop_
_entity_poly.entity_id
_entity_poly.type
_entity_poly.pdbx_seq_one_letter_code
_entity_poly.pdbx_strand_id
1 'polypeptide(L)'
;MGSRIRENVKHYFECFCEVVGPQPDGNDAWIIQKFPETYKDEEVLRSVPKFAFPCDFDNSTVQHYSFVLTSHDSKWTFGFCRHDPKSETALVVLSFLPWHESFTKFLNVTAELTHSAQSDELWKFLDAVYQTKVPDPGGSFKIPIHQNGQNHFVCQSPSQFQLPSIPENRNLTEYYNAVDSHNMMVIFASMLYERRIVFTSRRLNRLSACVQSANAILYPMHWQHIFIPVLPSQLVDYLLAPMPYLIGVSNTLLSK
;
A
#
# COMPACT_ATOMS: atom_id res chain seq x y z
N MET A 1 18.36 12.78 -11.65
CA MET A 1 17.29 12.53 -10.66
C MET A 1 17.02 11.04 -10.65
N GLY A 2 17.16 10.40 -9.49
CA GLY A 2 17.10 8.94 -9.36
C GLY A 2 15.67 8.44 -9.14
N SER A 3 15.47 7.14 -9.37
CA SER A 3 14.26 6.44 -8.96
C SER A 3 14.09 6.51 -7.43
N ARG A 4 12.86 6.68 -6.96
CA ARG A 4 12.48 6.62 -5.54
C ARG A 4 12.32 5.17 -5.04
N ILE A 5 12.35 4.20 -5.95
CA ILE A 5 12.28 2.77 -5.63
C ILE A 5 13.67 2.29 -5.17
N ARG A 6 13.70 1.39 -4.18
CA ARG A 6 14.95 0.76 -3.74
C ARG A 6 15.41 -0.28 -4.76
N GLU A 7 16.70 -0.28 -5.03
CA GLU A 7 17.35 -1.32 -5.83
C GLU A 7 17.85 -2.44 -4.91
N ASN A 8 18.08 -3.64 -5.46
CA ASN A 8 18.62 -4.79 -4.73
C ASN A 8 17.76 -5.25 -3.54
N VAL A 9 16.43 -5.25 -3.71
CA VAL A 9 15.49 -5.75 -2.71
C VAL A 9 15.69 -7.26 -2.50
N LYS A 10 15.87 -7.67 -1.25
CA LYS A 10 16.19 -9.07 -0.88
C LYS A 10 14.96 -9.92 -0.61
N HIS A 11 13.95 -9.33 0.03
CA HIS A 11 12.75 -10.03 0.47
C HIS A 11 11.54 -9.58 -0.34
N TYR A 12 10.58 -10.48 -0.54
CA TYR A 12 9.32 -10.11 -1.18
C TYR A 12 8.59 -9.04 -0.36
N PHE A 13 8.59 -9.16 0.97
CA PHE A 13 8.12 -8.12 1.89
C PHE A 13 9.10 -7.96 3.05
N GLU A 14 9.10 -6.79 3.68
CA GLU A 14 9.98 -6.45 4.78
C GLU A 14 9.33 -6.72 6.14
N CYS A 15 8.03 -6.40 6.26
CA CYS A 15 7.27 -6.68 7.48
C CYS A 15 5.77 -6.82 7.22
N PHE A 16 5.17 -7.89 7.72
CA PHE A 16 3.73 -8.04 7.88
C PHE A 16 3.34 -7.58 9.29
N CYS A 17 2.22 -6.88 9.41
CA CYS A 17 1.66 -6.38 10.66
C CYS A 17 0.16 -6.64 10.68
N GLU A 18 -0.36 -7.08 11.81
CA GLU A 18 -1.78 -6.97 12.13
C GLU A 18 -1.97 -5.79 13.08
N VAL A 19 -2.89 -4.91 12.72
CA VAL A 19 -3.09 -3.62 13.39
C VAL A 19 -4.50 -3.57 13.97
N VAL A 20 -4.60 -3.33 15.26
CA VAL A 20 -5.87 -3.08 15.93
C VAL A 20 -6.26 -1.62 15.71
N GLY A 21 -7.53 -1.39 15.37
CA GLY A 21 -8.07 -0.05 15.18
C GLY A 21 -8.10 0.77 16.47
N PRO A 22 -8.34 2.09 16.36
CA PRO A 22 -8.52 2.94 17.53
C PRO A 22 -9.74 2.48 18.33
N GLN A 23 -9.61 2.46 19.66
CA GLN A 23 -10.63 1.97 20.56
C GLN A 23 -11.51 3.11 21.11
N PRO A 24 -12.79 2.85 21.47
CA PRO A 24 -13.69 3.87 21.99
C PRO A 24 -13.23 4.52 23.32
N ASP A 25 -12.34 3.84 24.05
CA ASP A 25 -11.73 4.33 25.30
C ASP A 25 -10.63 5.38 25.08
N GLY A 26 -10.33 5.71 23.81
CA GLY A 26 -9.34 6.71 23.43
C GLY A 26 -7.94 6.15 23.14
N ASN A 27 -7.77 4.82 23.16
CA ASN A 27 -6.49 4.22 22.73
C ASN A 27 -6.32 4.33 21.21
N ASP A 28 -5.19 4.90 20.79
CA ASP A 28 -4.77 4.96 19.38
C ASP A 28 -4.53 3.54 18.82
N ALA A 29 -4.61 3.39 17.49
CA ALA A 29 -4.31 2.14 16.80
C ALA A 29 -2.89 1.62 17.10
N TRP A 30 -2.72 0.30 17.23
CA TRP A 30 -1.43 -0.33 17.52
C TRP A 30 -1.22 -1.66 16.77
N ILE A 31 0.03 -2.09 16.64
CA ILE A 31 0.39 -3.38 16.06
C ILE A 31 0.23 -4.45 17.15
N ILE A 32 -0.65 -5.43 16.96
CA ILE A 32 -0.83 -6.55 17.91
C ILE A 32 0.14 -7.69 17.63
N GLN A 33 0.49 -7.91 16.36
CA GLN A 33 1.49 -8.90 15.97
C GLN A 33 2.17 -8.51 14.66
N LYS A 34 3.40 -8.98 14.47
CA LYS A 34 4.21 -8.69 13.28
C LYS A 34 5.10 -9.86 12.88
N PHE A 35 5.47 -9.91 11.61
CA PHE A 35 6.44 -10.84 11.05
C PHE A 35 7.39 -10.13 10.09
N PRO A 36 8.70 -10.42 10.07
CA PRO A 36 9.39 -11.22 11.07
C PRO A 36 9.53 -10.43 12.39
N GLU A 37 9.70 -11.15 13.50
CA GLU A 37 9.96 -10.53 14.80
C GLU A 37 11.26 -9.69 14.79
N THR A 38 12.20 -10.07 13.92
CA THR A 38 13.51 -9.41 13.74
C THR A 38 13.46 -8.06 13.04
N TYR A 39 12.33 -7.65 12.45
CA TYR A 39 12.18 -6.32 11.86
C TYR A 39 12.15 -5.24 12.97
N LYS A 40 13.09 -4.28 12.94
CA LYS A 40 13.37 -3.34 14.05
C LYS A 40 13.35 -1.85 13.66
N ASP A 41 12.77 -1.50 12.51
CA ASP A 41 12.63 -0.09 12.14
C ASP A 41 11.50 0.56 12.95
N GLU A 42 11.85 1.12 14.11
CA GLU A 42 10.92 1.72 15.06
C GLU A 42 10.15 2.92 14.49
N GLU A 43 10.77 3.69 13.60
CA GLU A 43 10.13 4.86 12.99
C GLU A 43 9.01 4.42 12.04
N VAL A 44 9.29 3.40 11.23
CA VAL A 44 8.32 2.76 10.35
C VAL A 44 7.22 2.10 11.17
N LEU A 45 7.57 1.30 12.19
CA LEU A 45 6.59 0.59 13.03
C LEU A 45 5.64 1.54 13.76
N ARG A 46 6.13 2.70 14.25
CA ARG A 46 5.28 3.75 14.86
C ARG A 46 4.35 4.44 13.86
N SER A 47 4.71 4.43 12.58
CA SER A 47 3.92 5.06 11.52
C SER A 47 2.82 4.13 11.02
N VAL A 48 3.07 2.82 10.96
CA VAL A 48 2.13 1.82 10.39
C VAL A 48 0.70 1.97 10.93
N PRO A 49 0.43 2.02 12.26
CA PRO A 49 -0.95 2.14 12.73
C PRO A 49 -1.66 3.40 12.27
N LYS A 50 -0.94 4.52 12.22
CA LYS A 50 -1.48 5.80 11.75
C LYS A 50 -1.91 5.73 10.30
N PHE A 51 -1.17 5.02 9.46
CA PHE A 51 -1.51 4.84 8.04
C PHE A 51 -2.50 3.69 7.79
N ALA A 52 -2.59 2.71 8.69
CA ALA A 52 -3.60 1.66 8.67
C ALA A 52 -4.98 2.19 9.07
N PHE A 53 -5.05 3.21 9.93
CA PHE A 53 -6.26 3.92 10.32
C PHE A 53 -6.07 5.43 10.14
N PRO A 54 -5.99 5.93 8.89
CA PRO A 54 -5.61 7.31 8.61
C PRO A 54 -6.66 8.33 9.03
N CYS A 55 -7.92 7.93 9.06
CA CYS A 55 -9.07 8.75 9.43
C CYS A 55 -10.26 7.85 9.72
N ASP A 56 -11.39 8.45 10.08
CA ASP A 56 -12.68 7.77 10.00
C ASP A 56 -13.01 7.53 8.51
N PHE A 57 -13.41 6.32 8.14
CA PHE A 57 -13.86 5.98 6.79
C PHE A 57 -14.92 4.87 6.83
N ASP A 58 -15.71 4.76 5.75
CA ASP A 58 -16.70 3.70 5.61
C ASP A 58 -16.02 2.36 5.31
N ASN A 59 -16.12 1.41 6.24
CA ASN A 59 -15.63 0.04 6.11
C ASN A 59 -16.81 -0.94 5.93
N SER A 60 -17.70 -0.67 4.96
CA SER A 60 -18.86 -1.51 4.65
C SER A 60 -18.55 -2.74 3.79
N THR A 61 -17.45 -2.69 3.02
CA THR A 61 -16.97 -3.79 2.17
C THR A 61 -15.48 -4.01 2.38
N VAL A 62 -14.95 -5.18 2.02
CA VAL A 62 -13.49 -5.40 2.01
C VAL A 62 -12.81 -4.34 1.13
N GLN A 63 -11.81 -3.66 1.68
CA GLN A 63 -11.09 -2.59 1.00
C GLN A 63 -9.59 -2.86 1.02
N HIS A 64 -8.96 -2.58 -0.13
CA HIS A 64 -7.51 -2.57 -0.27
C HIS A 64 -7.07 -1.16 -0.67
N TYR A 65 -6.06 -0.65 0.01
CA TYR A 65 -5.40 0.59 -0.39
C TYR A 65 -3.90 0.49 -0.10
N SER A 66 -3.13 1.40 -0.66
CA SER A 66 -1.70 1.50 -0.38
C SER A 66 -1.32 2.88 0.10
N PHE A 67 -0.39 2.92 1.04
CA PHE A 67 0.29 4.13 1.49
C PHE A 67 1.80 4.02 1.21
N VAL A 68 2.50 5.14 1.32
CA VAL A 68 3.95 5.20 1.10
C VAL A 68 4.60 5.93 2.26
N LEU A 69 5.61 5.31 2.83
CA LEU A 69 6.53 5.92 3.79
C LEU A 69 7.80 6.31 3.03
N THR A 70 8.27 7.53 3.28
CA THR A 70 9.50 8.04 2.68
C THR A 70 10.60 8.06 3.73
N SER A 71 11.69 7.34 3.49
CA SER A 71 12.85 7.33 4.37
C SER A 71 13.77 8.53 4.14
N HIS A 72 14.73 8.75 5.05
CA HIS A 72 15.70 9.84 5.00
C HIS A 72 16.52 9.90 3.69
N ASP A 73 16.80 8.74 3.07
CA ASP A 73 17.46 8.60 1.77
C ASP A 73 16.52 8.86 0.58
N SER A 74 15.32 9.40 0.83
CA SER A 74 14.29 9.66 -0.17
C SER A 74 13.78 8.40 -0.89
N LYS A 75 14.00 7.20 -0.35
CA LYS A 75 13.42 5.98 -0.90
C LYS A 75 12.02 5.69 -0.35
N TRP A 76 11.24 4.95 -1.11
CA TRP A 76 9.87 4.59 -0.76
C TRP A 76 9.78 3.19 -0.19
N THR A 77 8.96 3.08 0.86
CA THR A 77 8.45 1.83 1.41
C THR A 77 6.93 1.85 1.22
N PHE A 78 6.40 0.85 0.54
CA PHE A 78 4.99 0.71 0.26
C PHE A 78 4.33 -0.09 1.39
N GLY A 79 3.28 0.46 1.97
CA GLY A 79 2.39 -0.27 2.86
C GLY A 79 1.10 -0.62 2.15
N PHE A 80 0.82 -1.90 1.97
CA PHE A 80 -0.43 -2.39 1.41
C PHE A 80 -1.32 -2.80 2.57
N CYS A 81 -2.54 -2.26 2.60
CA CYS A 81 -3.49 -2.48 3.69
C CYS A 81 -4.73 -3.21 3.17
N ARG A 82 -5.24 -4.13 3.98
CA ARG A 82 -6.53 -4.79 3.80
C ARG A 82 -7.37 -4.57 5.05
N HIS A 83 -8.54 -3.96 4.86
CA HIS A 83 -9.60 -3.86 5.86
C HIS A 83 -10.72 -4.84 5.52
N ASP A 84 -11.21 -5.53 6.54
CA ASP A 84 -12.38 -6.40 6.44
C ASP A 84 -13.47 -5.86 7.37
N PRO A 85 -14.71 -5.63 6.90
CA PRO A 85 -15.82 -5.25 7.76
C PRO A 85 -16.12 -6.26 8.86
N LYS A 86 -15.70 -7.52 8.67
CA LYS A 86 -15.90 -8.62 9.62
C LYS A 86 -14.76 -8.78 10.63
N SER A 87 -13.68 -8.01 10.48
CA SER A 87 -12.52 -8.04 11.37
C SER A 87 -12.43 -6.74 12.16
N GLU A 88 -11.96 -6.85 13.41
CA GLU A 88 -11.61 -5.70 14.25
C GLU A 88 -10.18 -5.18 13.96
N THR A 89 -9.42 -5.93 13.16
CA THR A 89 -8.04 -5.63 12.80
C THR A 89 -7.88 -5.41 11.30
N ALA A 90 -6.87 -4.62 10.95
CA ALA A 90 -6.38 -4.46 9.59
C ALA A 90 -5.10 -5.24 9.39
N LEU A 91 -4.96 -5.83 8.20
CA LEU A 91 -3.71 -6.47 7.77
C LEU A 91 -2.89 -5.49 6.95
N VAL A 92 -1.61 -5.35 7.28
CA VAL A 92 -0.68 -4.47 6.59
C VAL A 92 0.56 -5.26 6.20
N VAL A 93 1.02 -5.11 4.97
CA VAL A 93 2.32 -5.62 4.52
C VAL A 93 3.17 -4.47 3.97
N LEU A 94 4.39 -4.36 4.49
CA LEU A 94 5.40 -3.41 4.06
C LEU A 94 6.34 -4.08 3.05
N SER A 95 6.57 -3.43 1.92
CA SER A 95 7.55 -3.88 0.93
C SER A 95 8.20 -2.71 0.22
N PHE A 96 9.43 -2.90 -0.24
CA PHE A 96 10.07 -1.97 -1.16
C PHE A 96 9.62 -2.17 -2.62
N LEU A 97 8.91 -3.27 -2.91
CA LEU A 97 8.41 -3.61 -4.24
C LEU A 97 7.02 -2.97 -4.46
N PRO A 98 6.83 -2.18 -5.53
CA PRO A 98 5.54 -1.53 -5.83
C PRO A 98 4.50 -2.48 -6.47
N TRP A 99 4.47 -3.76 -6.07
CA TRP A 99 3.70 -4.82 -6.74
C TRP A 99 2.27 -4.95 -6.19
N HIS A 100 1.44 -3.93 -6.42
CA HIS A 100 0.09 -3.78 -5.86
C HIS A 100 -0.80 -5.01 -6.04
N GLU A 101 -0.86 -5.59 -7.24
CA GLU A 101 -1.69 -6.76 -7.53
C GLU A 101 -1.23 -7.99 -6.76
N SER A 102 0.10 -8.15 -6.62
CA SER A 102 0.71 -9.26 -5.90
C SER A 102 0.40 -9.16 -4.40
N PHE A 103 0.61 -8.00 -3.79
CA PHE A 103 0.32 -7.80 -2.37
C PHE A 103 -1.17 -7.82 -2.04
N THR A 104 -2.03 -7.42 -2.97
CA THR A 104 -3.47 -7.59 -2.80
C THR A 104 -3.86 -9.06 -2.70
N LYS A 105 -3.29 -9.92 -3.56
CA LYS A 105 -3.49 -11.38 -3.48
C LYS A 105 -2.90 -11.95 -2.20
N PHE A 106 -1.69 -11.54 -1.85
CA PHE A 106 -1.00 -11.95 -0.62
C PHE A 106 -1.86 -11.65 0.62
N LEU A 107 -2.38 -10.42 0.75
CA LEU A 107 -3.20 -10.02 1.89
C LEU A 107 -4.53 -10.78 1.98
N ASN A 108 -5.09 -11.21 0.84
CA ASN A 108 -6.29 -12.06 0.85
C ASN A 108 -5.97 -13.46 1.37
N VAL A 109 -4.82 -14.03 0.98
CA VAL A 109 -4.35 -15.32 1.51
C VAL A 109 -4.04 -15.21 3.00
N THR A 110 -3.34 -14.16 3.45
CA THR A 110 -3.07 -13.99 4.88
C THR A 110 -4.36 -13.82 5.68
N ALA A 111 -5.37 -13.12 5.15
CA ALA A 111 -6.67 -13.00 5.81
C ALA A 111 -7.39 -14.34 5.93
N GLU A 112 -7.38 -15.16 4.87
CA GLU A 112 -7.92 -16.53 4.91
C GLU A 112 -7.23 -17.38 5.98
N LEU A 113 -5.90 -17.33 6.04
CA LEU A 113 -5.11 -18.08 7.02
C LEU A 113 -5.25 -17.56 8.46
N THR A 114 -5.51 -16.26 8.65
CA THR A 114 -5.73 -15.68 9.98
C THR A 114 -7.02 -16.21 10.63
N HIS A 115 -8.03 -16.51 9.82
CA HIS A 115 -9.30 -17.08 10.29
C HIS A 115 -9.33 -18.62 10.29
N SER A 116 -8.25 -19.28 9.87
CA SER A 116 -8.20 -20.74 9.84
C SER A 116 -8.15 -21.30 11.28
N ALA A 117 -8.75 -22.49 11.48
CA ALA A 117 -8.78 -23.13 12.80
C ALA A 117 -7.39 -23.62 13.27
N GLN A 118 -6.39 -23.61 12.38
CA GLN A 118 -5.03 -24.05 12.68
C GLN A 118 -4.14 -22.84 12.95
N SER A 119 -3.77 -22.63 14.21
CA SER A 119 -3.09 -21.42 14.70
C SER A 119 -1.69 -21.15 14.13
N ASP A 120 -1.10 -22.06 13.35
CA ASP A 120 0.29 -21.98 12.89
C ASP A 120 0.44 -21.94 11.34
N GLU A 121 -0.66 -22.02 10.59
CA GLU A 121 -0.58 -21.99 9.12
C GLU A 121 -0.11 -20.63 8.59
N LEU A 122 -0.61 -19.53 9.18
CA LEU A 122 -0.22 -18.18 8.81
C LEU A 122 1.30 -17.98 8.93
N TRP A 123 1.88 -18.34 10.07
CA TRP A 123 3.31 -18.13 10.34
C TRP A 123 4.20 -18.94 9.43
N LYS A 124 3.83 -20.21 9.17
CA LYS A 124 4.54 -21.05 8.19
C LYS A 124 4.47 -20.47 6.78
N PHE A 125 3.31 -19.95 6.37
CA PHE A 125 3.17 -19.29 5.08
C PHE A 125 4.04 -18.02 4.98
N LEU A 126 4.00 -17.17 6.02
CA LEU A 126 4.81 -15.95 6.08
C LEU A 126 6.32 -16.26 6.02
N ASP A 127 6.77 -17.27 6.77
CA ASP A 127 8.17 -17.71 6.73
C ASP A 127 8.55 -18.26 5.35
N ALA A 128 7.74 -19.16 4.77
CA ALA A 128 8.00 -19.71 3.44
C ALA A 128 8.12 -18.61 2.36
N VAL A 129 7.25 -17.59 2.41
CA VAL A 129 7.33 -16.44 1.50
C VAL A 129 8.56 -15.57 1.78
N TYR A 130 8.91 -15.34 3.05
CA TYR A 130 10.03 -14.48 3.43
C TYR A 130 11.41 -15.07 3.10
N GLN A 131 11.54 -16.39 3.17
CA GLN A 131 12.75 -17.14 2.77
C GLN A 131 12.91 -17.24 1.24
N THR A 132 11.84 -16.97 0.49
CA THR A 132 11.88 -17.04 -0.97
C THR A 132 12.59 -15.83 -1.55
N LYS A 133 13.53 -16.06 -2.47
CA LYS A 133 14.22 -14.98 -3.20
C LYS A 133 13.22 -14.22 -4.07
N VAL A 134 13.35 -12.89 -4.11
CA VAL A 134 12.62 -12.05 -5.06
C VAL A 134 12.89 -12.53 -6.50
N PRO A 135 11.85 -12.83 -7.28
CA PRO A 135 11.99 -13.35 -8.64
C PRO A 135 12.56 -12.28 -9.58
N ASP A 136 13.40 -12.70 -10.52
CA ASP A 136 13.89 -11.85 -11.60
C ASP A 136 12.71 -11.28 -12.43
N PRO A 137 12.87 -10.15 -13.13
CA PRO A 137 11.80 -9.54 -13.94
C PRO A 137 11.16 -10.55 -14.91
N GLY A 138 9.83 -10.65 -14.90
CA GLY A 138 9.05 -11.64 -15.67
C GLY A 138 9.07 -13.07 -15.10
N GLY A 139 9.86 -13.33 -14.05
CA GLY A 139 9.89 -14.59 -13.32
C GLY A 139 8.78 -14.73 -12.28
N SER A 140 8.72 -15.88 -11.61
CA SER A 140 7.73 -16.13 -10.57
C SER A 140 8.17 -17.13 -9.52
N PHE A 141 7.50 -17.11 -8.37
CA PHE A 141 7.59 -18.16 -7.36
C PHE A 141 6.19 -18.65 -6.97
N LYS A 142 6.15 -19.85 -6.40
CA LYS A 142 4.92 -20.51 -5.93
C LYS A 142 5.13 -21.06 -4.53
N ILE A 143 4.20 -20.77 -3.62
CA ILE A 143 4.22 -21.26 -2.24
C ILE A 143 2.88 -21.94 -1.93
N PRO A 144 2.87 -23.17 -1.39
CA PRO A 144 1.62 -23.81 -0.98
C PRO A 144 0.93 -23.00 0.12
N ILE A 145 -0.38 -22.78 -0.01
CA ILE A 145 -1.16 -22.01 0.98
C ILE A 145 -1.41 -22.85 2.24
N HIS A 146 -1.79 -24.12 2.05
CA HIS A 146 -2.00 -25.10 3.12
C HIS A 146 -1.06 -26.28 2.94
N GLN A 147 -0.69 -26.95 4.03
CA GLN A 147 0.23 -28.10 3.98
C GLN A 147 -0.30 -29.28 3.16
N ASN A 148 -1.63 -29.43 3.10
CA ASN A 148 -2.31 -30.55 2.42
C ASN A 148 -3.01 -30.12 1.11
N GLY A 149 -2.85 -28.86 0.67
CA GLY A 149 -3.67 -28.25 -0.38
C GLY A 149 -3.04 -28.29 -1.78
N GLN A 150 -3.89 -28.40 -2.80
CA GLN A 150 -3.49 -28.13 -4.20
C GLN A 150 -3.33 -26.62 -4.50
N ASN A 151 -3.81 -25.75 -3.60
CA ASN A 151 -3.79 -24.30 -3.80
C ASN A 151 -2.43 -23.68 -3.44
N HIS A 152 -1.93 -22.85 -4.35
CA HIS A 152 -0.64 -22.18 -4.22
C HIS A 152 -0.81 -20.68 -4.37
N PHE A 153 -0.14 -19.92 -3.52
CA PHE A 153 0.12 -18.50 -3.74
C PHE A 153 1.16 -18.38 -4.86
N VAL A 154 0.82 -17.63 -5.89
CA VAL A 154 1.71 -17.39 -7.05
C VAL A 154 1.97 -15.89 -7.15
N CYS A 155 3.24 -15.51 -7.03
CA CYS A 155 3.69 -14.16 -7.29
C CYS A 155 4.43 -14.10 -8.63
N GLN A 156 3.97 -13.23 -9.52
CA GLN A 156 4.62 -12.93 -10.80
C GLN A 156 5.34 -11.58 -10.67
N SER A 157 6.63 -11.55 -11.01
CA SER A 157 7.41 -10.32 -11.12
C SER A 157 6.99 -9.57 -12.38
N PRO A 158 6.73 -8.25 -12.33
CA PRO A 158 6.51 -7.45 -13.54
C PRO A 158 7.68 -7.60 -14.51
N SER A 159 7.39 -7.70 -15.82
CA SER A 159 8.43 -7.72 -16.84
C SER A 159 9.14 -6.37 -16.92
N GLN A 160 10.42 -6.38 -17.31
CA GLN A 160 11.18 -5.14 -17.47
C GLN A 160 10.50 -4.23 -18.51
N PHE A 161 10.27 -2.97 -18.16
CA PHE A 161 9.59 -1.97 -19.01
C PHE A 161 8.14 -2.27 -19.38
N GLN A 162 7.50 -3.26 -18.73
CA GLN A 162 6.08 -3.51 -18.95
C GLN A 162 5.26 -2.33 -18.44
N LEU A 163 4.48 -1.73 -19.34
CA LEU A 163 3.52 -0.69 -18.98
C LEU A 163 2.29 -1.31 -18.30
N PRO A 164 1.67 -0.61 -17.33
CA PRO A 164 0.42 -1.06 -16.74
C PRO A 164 -0.68 -1.10 -17.80
N SER A 165 -1.43 -2.19 -17.86
CA SER A 165 -2.58 -2.36 -18.74
C SER A 165 -3.90 -2.30 -17.96
N ILE A 166 -4.96 -1.88 -18.63
CA ILE A 166 -6.34 -1.91 -18.11
C ILE A 166 -7.03 -3.14 -18.74
N PRO A 167 -7.70 -4.02 -17.98
CA PRO A 167 -8.06 -3.89 -16.56
C PRO A 167 -7.10 -4.56 -15.56
N GLU A 168 -5.95 -5.09 -16.01
CA GLU A 168 -5.08 -5.90 -15.16
C GLU A 168 -4.48 -5.11 -13.99
N ASN A 169 -4.10 -3.85 -14.23
CA ASN A 169 -3.63 -2.94 -13.19
C ASN A 169 -4.81 -2.29 -12.47
N ARG A 170 -5.01 -2.63 -11.20
CA ARG A 170 -6.20 -2.20 -10.44
C ARG A 170 -6.20 -0.70 -10.18
N ASN A 171 -5.03 -0.14 -9.88
CA ASN A 171 -4.91 1.29 -9.60
C ASN A 171 -5.28 2.12 -10.83
N LEU A 172 -4.69 1.79 -11.98
CA LEU A 172 -4.92 2.50 -13.24
C LEU A 172 -6.37 2.36 -13.71
N THR A 173 -6.95 1.18 -13.53
CA THR A 173 -8.36 0.93 -13.82
C THR A 173 -9.28 1.79 -12.95
N GLU A 174 -9.05 1.85 -11.64
CA GLU A 174 -9.85 2.70 -10.75
C GLU A 174 -9.65 4.19 -11.05
N TYR A 175 -8.42 4.63 -11.36
CA TYR A 175 -8.14 6.02 -11.77
C TYR A 175 -8.90 6.40 -13.03
N TYR A 176 -8.83 5.57 -14.08
CA TYR A 176 -9.55 5.80 -15.35
C TYR A 176 -11.08 5.82 -15.16
N ASN A 177 -11.60 5.00 -14.24
CA ASN A 177 -13.04 4.97 -13.94
C ASN A 177 -13.50 6.14 -13.05
N ALA A 178 -12.62 6.67 -12.20
CA ALA A 178 -12.96 7.69 -11.21
C ALA A 178 -12.75 9.13 -11.70
N VAL A 179 -11.86 9.34 -12.68
CA VAL A 179 -11.43 10.67 -13.14
C VAL A 179 -11.71 10.78 -14.64
N ASP A 180 -12.44 11.82 -15.04
CA ASP A 180 -12.70 12.08 -16.46
C ASP A 180 -11.42 12.54 -17.20
N SER A 181 -11.44 12.41 -18.52
CA SER A 181 -10.28 12.70 -19.38
C SER A 181 -9.78 14.14 -19.27
N HIS A 182 -10.66 15.12 -19.04
CA HIS A 182 -10.25 16.50 -18.88
C HIS A 182 -9.45 16.68 -17.58
N ASN A 183 -9.98 16.17 -16.47
CA ASN A 183 -9.28 16.20 -15.19
C ASN A 183 -7.96 15.40 -15.22
N MET A 184 -7.90 14.26 -15.91
CA MET A 184 -6.66 13.52 -16.10
C MET A 184 -5.57 14.38 -16.78
N MET A 185 -5.94 15.15 -17.81
CA MET A 185 -5.03 16.06 -18.50
C MET A 185 -4.56 17.21 -17.59
N VAL A 186 -5.47 17.79 -16.80
CA VAL A 186 -5.15 18.86 -15.85
C VAL A 186 -4.19 18.36 -14.77
N ILE A 187 -4.44 17.17 -14.23
CA ILE A 187 -3.56 16.52 -13.25
C ILE A 187 -2.17 16.31 -13.86
N PHE A 188 -2.10 15.69 -15.05
CA PHE A 188 -0.83 15.43 -15.72
C PHE A 188 -0.03 16.71 -15.96
N ALA A 189 -0.67 17.75 -16.51
CA ALA A 189 -0.04 19.05 -16.69
C ALA A 189 0.43 19.64 -15.34
N SER A 190 -0.40 19.59 -14.30
CA SER A 190 -0.05 20.08 -12.96
C SER A 190 1.16 19.36 -12.38
N MET A 191 1.32 18.06 -12.65
CA MET A 191 2.50 17.30 -12.24
C MET A 191 3.75 17.73 -13.00
N LEU A 192 3.66 18.00 -14.31
CA LEU A 192 4.79 18.51 -15.09
C LEU A 192 5.25 19.91 -14.64
N TYR A 193 4.35 20.70 -14.06
CA TYR A 193 4.64 22.00 -13.45
C TYR A 193 4.99 21.91 -11.96
N GLU A 194 5.18 20.70 -11.42
CA GLU A 194 5.48 20.44 -10.01
C GLU A 194 4.56 21.25 -9.07
N ARG A 195 3.24 21.18 -9.31
CA ARG A 195 2.26 21.87 -8.47
C ARG A 195 1.99 21.12 -7.16
N ARG A 196 1.32 21.81 -6.24
CA ARG A 196 0.77 21.22 -5.01
C ARG A 196 -0.60 20.63 -5.34
N ILE A 197 -0.68 19.30 -5.43
CA ILE A 197 -1.84 18.56 -5.93
C ILE A 197 -2.45 17.75 -4.78
N VAL A 198 -3.74 17.97 -4.54
CA VAL A 198 -4.54 17.22 -3.56
C VAL A 198 -5.60 16.40 -4.27
N PHE A 199 -5.58 15.09 -4.07
CA PHE A 199 -6.68 14.20 -4.43
C PHE A 199 -7.62 14.04 -3.25
N THR A 200 -8.93 13.96 -3.52
CA THR A 200 -9.94 13.76 -2.49
C THR A 200 -10.90 12.65 -2.88
N SER A 201 -11.33 11.84 -1.93
CA SER A 201 -12.32 10.79 -2.12
C SER A 201 -12.91 10.36 -0.78
N ARG A 202 -14.15 9.85 -0.80
CA ARG A 202 -14.78 9.19 0.36
C ARG A 202 -14.27 7.77 0.60
N ARG A 203 -13.75 7.11 -0.43
CA ARG A 203 -13.25 5.72 -0.36
C ARG A 203 -11.72 5.72 -0.48
N LEU A 204 -11.05 5.10 0.48
CA LEU A 204 -9.58 5.07 0.57
C LEU A 204 -8.94 4.28 -0.59
N ASN A 205 -9.56 3.17 -0.99
CA ASN A 205 -9.11 2.38 -2.14
C ASN A 205 -9.02 3.21 -3.44
N ARG A 206 -10.06 4.00 -3.73
CA ARG A 206 -10.09 4.93 -4.87
C ARG A 206 -9.06 6.03 -4.71
N LEU A 207 -8.95 6.60 -3.50
CA LEU A 207 -8.01 7.68 -3.20
C LEU A 207 -6.57 7.25 -3.49
N SER A 208 -6.12 6.16 -2.88
CA SER A 208 -4.76 5.65 -3.07
C SER A 208 -4.51 5.24 -4.51
N ALA A 209 -5.47 4.57 -5.15
CA ALA A 209 -5.36 4.15 -6.55
C ALA A 209 -5.12 5.35 -7.48
N CYS A 210 -5.92 6.42 -7.34
CA CYS A 210 -5.77 7.60 -8.17
C CYS A 210 -4.41 8.28 -7.99
N VAL A 211 -3.95 8.42 -6.74
CA VAL A 211 -2.66 9.06 -6.46
C VAL A 211 -1.48 8.22 -6.97
N GLN A 212 -1.52 6.90 -6.77
CA GLN A 212 -0.50 5.97 -7.28
C GLN A 212 -0.46 5.97 -8.81
N SER A 213 -1.62 5.96 -9.47
CA SER A 213 -1.71 5.98 -10.93
C SER A 213 -1.27 7.30 -11.54
N ALA A 214 -1.62 8.43 -10.92
CA ALA A 214 -1.13 9.73 -11.36
C ALA A 214 0.41 9.77 -11.39
N ASN A 215 1.06 9.24 -10.34
CA ASN A 215 2.51 9.10 -10.31
C ASN A 215 3.05 8.12 -11.38
N ALA A 216 2.35 7.00 -11.64
CA ALA A 216 2.77 6.03 -12.65
C ALA A 216 2.73 6.58 -14.09
N ILE A 217 1.79 7.48 -14.38
CA ILE A 217 1.61 8.09 -15.71
C ILE A 217 2.79 9.02 -16.08
N LEU A 218 3.57 9.49 -15.11
CA LEU A 218 4.77 10.29 -15.38
C LEU A 218 5.91 9.53 -16.06
N TYR A 219 5.82 8.20 -16.18
CA TYR A 219 6.87 7.38 -16.80
C TYR A 219 7.37 7.99 -18.13
N PRO A 220 8.69 8.10 -18.35
CA PRO A 220 9.79 7.55 -17.55
C PRO A 220 10.27 8.46 -16.40
N MET A 221 9.60 9.58 -16.16
CA MET A 221 9.90 10.48 -15.04
C MET A 221 9.32 9.93 -13.73
N HIS A 222 9.87 10.40 -12.61
CA HIS A 222 9.41 10.05 -11.27
C HIS A 222 9.14 11.32 -10.48
N TRP A 223 8.01 11.37 -9.77
CA TRP A 223 7.76 12.45 -8.82
C TRP A 223 8.85 12.48 -7.73
N GLN A 224 9.46 13.65 -7.53
CA GLN A 224 10.62 13.81 -6.63
C GLN A 224 10.27 14.46 -5.29
N HIS A 225 9.08 15.07 -5.18
CA HIS A 225 8.68 15.80 -3.99
C HIS A 225 7.84 14.94 -3.04
N ILE A 226 7.16 15.57 -2.09
CA ILE A 226 6.32 14.89 -1.10
C ILE A 226 5.27 14.06 -1.84
N PHE A 227 5.18 12.78 -1.47
CA PHE A 227 4.25 11.82 -2.05
C PHE A 227 3.58 11.02 -0.93
N ILE A 228 2.30 11.29 -0.70
CA ILE A 228 1.53 10.67 0.38
C ILE A 228 0.18 10.21 -0.21
N PRO A 229 0.07 8.96 -0.71
CA PRO A 229 -1.17 8.48 -1.35
C PRO A 229 -2.42 8.55 -0.46
N VAL A 230 -2.24 8.40 0.85
CA VAL A 230 -3.29 8.55 1.86
C VAL A 230 -2.68 9.26 3.06
N LEU A 231 -3.14 10.48 3.34
CA LEU A 231 -2.68 11.31 4.44
C LEU A 231 -3.45 10.97 5.72
N PRO A 232 -2.76 10.54 6.80
CA PRO A 232 -3.40 10.35 8.09
C PRO A 232 -3.68 11.69 8.77
N SER A 233 -4.72 11.72 9.61
CA SER A 233 -5.21 12.92 10.31
C SER A 233 -4.14 13.63 11.14
N GLN A 234 -3.21 12.87 11.72
CA GLN A 234 -2.12 13.38 12.54
C GLN A 234 -1.04 14.10 11.70
N LEU A 235 -1.07 13.99 10.38
CA LEU A 235 -0.12 14.60 9.45
C LEU A 235 -0.77 15.68 8.56
N VAL A 236 -1.97 16.17 8.90
CA VAL A 236 -2.71 17.17 8.08
C VAL A 236 -1.91 18.46 7.86
N ASP A 237 -1.05 18.85 8.78
CA ASP A 237 -0.19 20.03 8.65
C ASP A 237 0.77 19.96 7.45
N TYR A 238 1.04 18.77 6.90
CA TYR A 238 1.80 18.62 5.65
C TYR A 238 1.12 19.26 4.44
N LEU A 239 -0.16 19.64 4.51
CA LEU A 239 -0.85 20.39 3.47
C LEU A 239 -0.41 21.86 3.41
N LEU A 240 0.14 22.41 4.50
CA LEU A 240 0.63 23.79 4.57
C LEU A 240 2.00 23.96 3.93
N ALA A 241 2.59 22.85 3.50
CA ALA A 241 3.97 22.78 3.16
C ALA A 241 4.23 23.52 1.81
N PRO A 242 5.26 24.40 1.72
CA PRO A 242 5.41 25.31 0.57
C PRO A 242 5.96 24.67 -0.72
N MET A 243 6.73 23.58 -0.61
CA MET A 243 7.22 22.82 -1.77
C MET A 243 6.11 22.00 -2.46
N PRO A 244 6.35 21.55 -3.70
CA PRO A 244 5.40 20.69 -4.42
C PRO A 244 5.06 19.43 -3.63
N TYR A 245 3.84 18.94 -3.80
CA TYR A 245 3.41 17.69 -3.21
C TYR A 245 2.31 17.05 -4.03
N LEU A 246 2.20 15.73 -3.87
CA LEU A 246 1.12 14.93 -4.41
C LEU A 246 0.54 14.11 -3.24
N ILE A 247 -0.63 14.53 -2.75
CA ILE A 247 -1.21 14.02 -1.50
C ILE A 247 -2.66 13.59 -1.73
N GLY A 248 -3.05 12.43 -1.21
CA GLY A 248 -4.45 12.02 -1.11
C GLY A 248 -5.01 12.31 0.28
N VAL A 249 -6.12 13.04 0.36
CA VAL A 249 -6.80 13.40 1.61
C VAL A 249 -8.22 12.82 1.59
N SER A 250 -8.59 12.07 2.63
CA SER A 250 -9.96 11.59 2.77
C SER A 250 -10.92 12.76 2.96
N ASN A 251 -12.12 12.67 2.36
CA ASN A 251 -13.15 13.71 2.53
C ASN A 251 -13.52 13.95 4.01
N THR A 252 -13.40 12.93 4.86
CA THR A 252 -13.70 13.04 6.29
C THR A 252 -12.75 13.97 7.05
N LEU A 253 -11.52 14.16 6.53
CA LEU A 253 -10.53 15.10 7.07
C LEU A 253 -10.76 16.54 6.61
N LEU A 254 -11.45 16.75 5.48
CA LEU A 254 -11.73 18.08 4.95
C LEU A 254 -13.00 18.71 5.50
N SER A 255 -13.88 17.90 6.10
CA SER A 255 -15.13 18.33 6.71
C SER A 255 -15.02 18.70 8.19
N LYS A 256 -13.80 18.70 8.75
CA LYS A 256 -13.49 19.20 10.10
C LYS A 256 -12.85 20.58 9.99
#